data_AF-A0A922M2E0-F1
#
_entry.id   AF-A0A922M2E0-F1
#
_cell.length_a   1.000
_cell.length_b   1.000
_cell.length_c   1.000
_cell.angle_alpha   90.00
_cell.angle_beta   90.00
_cell.angle_gamma   90.00
#
_symmetry.space_group_name_H-M   'P 1'
#
loop_
_entity.id
_entity.type
_entity.pdbx_description
1 polymer ?
#
loop_
_entity_poly.entity_id
_entity_poly.type
_entity_poly.pdbx_seq_one_letter_code
_entity_poly.pdbx_strand_id
1 'polypeptide(L)'
;MKPYQGVNLSTEEKVFNYRLSRARRIIENVFGILVSRFRVLEKPILTNLETVDVIICTCCALHNWLRKKSNSYITATCFDREDEQGNIQPGSWRSQIHALQSIGNQGSNHSAEIAREKREV
;
A
#
# COMPACT_ATOMS: atom_id res chain seq x y z
N MET A 1 -8.12 -11.98 -3.38
CA MET A 1 -7.53 -13.31 -3.66
C MET A 1 -6.59 -13.72 -2.54
N LYS A 2 -6.59 -15.00 -2.19
CA LYS A 2 -5.70 -15.56 -1.16
C LYS A 2 -4.52 -16.26 -1.84
N PRO A 3 -3.28 -16.13 -1.34
CA PRO A 3 -2.16 -16.92 -1.85
C PRO A 3 -2.37 -18.40 -1.49
N TYR A 4 -1.84 -19.29 -2.31
CA TYR A 4 -1.74 -20.71 -1.98
C TYR A 4 -0.84 -20.90 -0.76
N GLN A 5 -1.24 -21.79 0.14
CA GLN A 5 -0.59 -22.06 1.42
C GLN A 5 0.10 -23.42 1.40
N GLY A 6 1.18 -23.57 2.17
CA GLY A 6 1.95 -24.81 2.28
C GLY A 6 3.38 -24.68 1.75
N VAL A 7 4.20 -25.68 2.07
CA VAL A 7 5.65 -25.70 1.74
C VAL A 7 5.89 -26.30 0.34
N ASN A 8 5.08 -27.28 -0.05
CA ASN A 8 5.21 -28.01 -1.33
C ASN A 8 4.26 -27.44 -2.40
N LEU A 9 4.44 -26.18 -2.76
CA LEU A 9 3.68 -25.55 -3.85
C LEU A 9 4.23 -25.99 -5.21
N SER A 10 3.31 -26.28 -6.14
CA SER A 10 3.61 -26.43 -7.56
C SER A 10 4.21 -25.16 -8.14
N THR A 11 4.84 -25.28 -9.32
CA THR A 11 5.42 -24.13 -10.02
C THR A 11 4.36 -23.09 -10.33
N GLU A 12 3.18 -23.51 -10.75
CA GLU A 12 2.04 -22.67 -11.11
C GLU A 12 1.53 -21.88 -9.90
N GLU A 13 1.42 -22.53 -8.74
CA GLU A 13 1.01 -21.89 -7.48
C GLU A 13 2.05 -20.87 -6.99
N LYS A 14 3.35 -21.17 -7.13
CA LYS A 14 4.43 -20.22 -6.82
C LYS A 14 4.37 -18.99 -7.72
N VAL A 15 4.18 -19.19 -9.03
CA VAL A 15 4.03 -18.10 -10.01
C VAL A 15 2.80 -17.24 -9.68
N PHE A 16 1.68 -17.88 -9.33
CA PHE A 16 0.48 -17.15 -8.89
C PHE A 16 0.75 -16.31 -7.64
N ASN A 17 1.33 -16.91 -6.61
CA ASN A 17 1.65 -16.23 -5.36
C ASN A 17 2.59 -15.04 -5.59
N TYR A 18 3.61 -15.21 -6.43
CA TYR A 18 4.51 -14.12 -6.81
C TYR A 18 3.78 -12.97 -7.50
N ARG A 19 2.96 -13.26 -8.52
CA ARG A 19 2.17 -12.23 -9.23
C ARG A 19 1.22 -11.50 -8.29
N LEU A 20 0.58 -12.23 -7.39
CA LEU A 20 -0.32 -11.67 -6.39
C LEU A 20 0.42 -10.75 -5.41
N SER A 21 1.58 -11.17 -4.89
CA SER A 21 2.44 -10.34 -4.04
C SER A 21 2.93 -9.09 -4.77
N ARG A 22 3.34 -9.22 -6.03
CA ARG A 22 3.75 -8.09 -6.87
C ARG A 22 2.62 -7.08 -7.08
N ALA A 23 1.40 -7.54 -7.33
CA ALA A 23 0.23 -6.68 -7.44
C ALA A 23 -0.07 -5.94 -6.12
N ARG A 24 -0.04 -6.65 -4.98
CA ARG A 24 -0.20 -6.03 -3.65
C ARG A 24 0.84 -4.95 -3.40
N ARG A 25 2.11 -5.21 -3.70
CA ARG A 25 3.20 -4.26 -3.53
C ARG A 25 2.98 -2.97 -4.33
N ILE A 26 2.42 -3.06 -5.55
CA ILE A 26 2.07 -1.85 -6.33
C ILE A 26 1.02 -1.02 -5.56
N ILE A 27 -0.02 -1.68 -5.06
CA ILE A 27 -1.10 -1.02 -4.30
C ILE A 27 -0.55 -0.39 -3.01
N GLU A 28 0.25 -1.12 -2.23
CA GLU A 28 0.89 -0.62 -1.02
C GLU A 28 1.76 0.60 -1.30
N ASN A 29 2.58 0.58 -2.35
CA ASN A 29 3.40 1.73 -2.74
C ASN A 29 2.54 2.96 -3.05
N VAL A 30 1.44 2.80 -3.80
CA VAL A 30 0.56 3.92 -4.15
C VAL A 30 -0.03 4.56 -2.90
N PHE A 31 -0.63 3.77 -2.01
CA PHE A 31 -1.19 4.29 -0.76
C PHE A 31 -0.12 4.86 0.17
N GLY A 32 1.01 4.16 0.31
CA GLY A 32 2.14 4.61 1.12
C GLY A 32 2.68 5.97 0.71
N ILE A 33 2.91 6.16 -0.58
CA ILE A 33 3.35 7.45 -1.14
C ILE A 33 2.26 8.51 -0.97
N LEU A 34 1.00 8.18 -1.24
CA LEU A 34 -0.09 9.15 -1.13
C LEU A 34 -0.23 9.66 0.31
N VAL A 35 -0.18 8.77 1.29
CA VAL A 35 -0.22 9.13 2.72
C VAL A 35 1.03 9.90 3.15
N SER A 36 2.24 9.49 2.73
CA SER A 36 3.46 10.22 3.10
C SER A 36 3.51 11.63 2.54
N ARG A 37 2.90 11.85 1.36
CA ARG A 37 2.79 13.18 0.73
C ARG A 37 1.66 14.02 1.31
N PHE A 38 0.50 13.40 1.59
CA PHE A 38 -0.68 14.09 2.10
C PHE A 38 -0.99 13.58 3.51
N ARG A 39 -0.30 14.14 4.51
CA ARG A 39 -0.43 13.74 5.94
C ARG A 39 -1.85 13.81 6.50
N VAL A 40 -2.77 14.53 5.83
CA VAL A 40 -4.20 14.50 6.17
C VAL A 40 -4.78 13.08 6.11
N LEU A 41 -4.21 12.20 5.26
CA LEU A 41 -4.61 10.80 5.12
C LEU A 41 -3.93 9.86 6.13
N GLU A 42 -3.00 10.36 6.95
CA GLU A 42 -2.27 9.54 7.93
C GLU A 42 -3.08 9.30 9.21
N LYS A 43 -4.04 10.18 9.50
CA LYS A 43 -4.89 10.14 10.69
C LYS A 43 -6.36 10.06 10.31
N PRO A 44 -7.24 9.60 11.22
CA PRO A 44 -8.68 9.71 11.03
C PRO A 44 -9.09 11.15 10.68
N ILE A 45 -9.87 11.30 9.61
CA ILE A 45 -10.33 12.61 9.15
C ILE A 45 -11.66 12.91 9.86
N LEU A 46 -11.61 13.80 10.86
CA LEU A 46 -12.75 14.15 11.70
C LEU A 46 -13.65 15.19 11.02
N THR A 47 -14.31 14.79 9.92
CA THR A 47 -15.28 15.62 9.19
C THR A 47 -16.42 14.76 8.63
N ASN A 48 -17.42 15.39 8.01
CA ASN A 48 -18.50 14.68 7.35
C ASN A 48 -18.01 13.93 6.09
N LEU A 49 -18.75 12.90 5.67
CA LEU A 49 -18.37 12.03 4.54
C LEU A 49 -18.20 12.80 3.23
N GLU A 50 -19.09 13.76 2.95
CA GLU A 50 -19.01 14.59 1.74
C GLU A 50 -17.67 15.35 1.65
N THR A 51 -17.21 15.90 2.78
CA THR A 51 -15.91 16.59 2.85
C THR A 51 -14.75 15.60 2.72
N VAL A 52 -14.87 14.39 3.29
CA VAL A 52 -13.85 13.34 3.13
C VAL A 52 -13.67 12.98 1.65
N ASP A 53 -14.76 12.80 0.91
CA ASP A 53 -14.71 12.50 -0.53
C ASP A 53 -13.99 13.60 -1.31
N VAL A 54 -14.30 14.86 -1.02
CA VAL A 54 -13.63 16.03 -1.61
C VAL A 54 -12.14 16.03 -1.28
N ILE A 55 -11.74 15.73 -0.03
CA ILE A 55 -10.34 15.66 0.38
C ILE A 55 -9.61 14.57 -0.42
N ILE A 56 -10.17 13.36 -0.51
CA ILE A 56 -9.57 12.23 -1.23
C ILE A 56 -9.41 12.58 -2.72
N CYS A 57 -10.46 13.08 -3.37
CA CYS A 57 -10.42 13.50 -4.77
C CYS A 57 -9.37 14.59 -5.00
N THR A 58 -9.26 15.55 -4.09
CA THR A 58 -8.27 16.63 -4.16
C THR A 58 -6.85 16.09 -4.04
N CYS A 59 -6.57 15.19 -3.09
CA CYS A 59 -5.27 14.53 -2.97
C CYS A 59 -4.89 13.78 -4.26
N CYS A 60 -5.82 13.03 -4.85
CA CYS A 60 -5.60 12.33 -6.13
C CYS A 60 -5.33 13.30 -7.29
N ALA A 61 -6.10 14.39 -7.40
CA ALA A 61 -5.92 15.39 -8.44
C ALA A 61 -4.56 16.10 -8.31
N LEU A 62 -4.20 16.53 -7.09
CA LEU A 62 -2.90 17.15 -6.80
C LEU A 62 -1.75 16.19 -7.06
N HIS A 63 -1.87 14.93 -6.66
CA HIS A 63 -0.87 13.90 -6.95
C HIS A 63 -0.60 13.77 -8.45
N ASN A 64 -1.67 13.67 -9.25
CA ASN A 64 -1.58 13.55 -10.70
C ASN A 64 -0.97 14.80 -11.34
N TRP A 65 -1.34 15.98 -10.86
CA TRP A 65 -0.80 17.24 -11.35
C TRP A 65 0.70 17.39 -11.00
N LEU A 66 1.09 17.13 -9.75
CA LEU A 66 2.48 17.18 -9.31
C LEU A 66 3.36 16.17 -10.05
N ARG A 67 2.85 14.96 -10.29
CA ARG A 67 3.55 13.94 -11.10
C ARG A 67 3.80 14.40 -12.54
N LYS A 68 2.93 15.25 -13.11
CA LYS A 68 3.12 15.82 -14.45
C LYS A 68 4.02 17.06 -14.47
N LYS A 69 4.05 17.84 -13.39
CA LYS A 69 4.73 19.15 -13.36
C LYS A 69 6.07 19.15 -12.65
N SER A 70 6.31 18.22 -11.74
CA SER A 70 7.52 18.16 -10.94
C SER A 70 8.23 16.83 -11.12
N ASN A 71 9.42 16.89 -11.71
CA ASN A 71 10.30 15.72 -11.86
C ASN A 71 10.88 15.24 -10.51
N SER A 72 10.82 16.07 -9.46
CA SER A 72 11.31 15.71 -8.12
C SER A 72 10.22 15.22 -7.17
N TYR A 73 8.94 15.29 -7.56
CA TYR A 73 7.82 14.91 -6.68
C TYR A 73 7.81 13.41 -6.36
N ILE A 74 8.05 12.57 -7.37
CA ILE A 74 8.19 11.12 -7.21
C ILE A 74 9.51 10.70 -7.83
N THR A 75 10.45 10.29 -6.99
CA THR A 75 11.70 9.69 -7.43
C THR A 75 11.56 8.17 -7.41
N ALA A 76 12.45 7.48 -8.13
CA ALA A 76 12.41 6.03 -8.13
C ALA A 76 12.70 5.43 -6.73
N THR A 77 13.32 6.19 -5.81
CA THR A 77 13.51 5.80 -4.41
C THR A 77 12.22 5.82 -3.60
N CYS A 78 11.15 6.44 -4.09
CA CYS A 78 9.84 6.43 -3.45
C CYS A 78 9.13 5.08 -3.57
N PHE A 79 9.60 4.12 -4.37
CA PHE A 79 8.94 2.84 -4.52
C PHE A 79 9.80 1.71 -4.00
N ASP A 80 9.13 0.64 -3.57
CA ASP A 80 9.80 -0.64 -3.38
C ASP A 80 10.34 -1.16 -4.71
N ARG A 81 11.55 -1.69 -4.68
CA ARG A 81 12.19 -2.30 -5.85
C ARG A 81 12.56 -3.74 -5.57
N GLU A 82 12.56 -4.53 -6.62
CA GLU A 82 13.08 -5.89 -6.59
C GLU A 82 14.48 -5.85 -7.20
N ASP A 83 15.47 -6.41 -6.52
CA ASP A 83 16.79 -6.63 -7.11
C ASP A 83 16.80 -7.86 -8.02
N GLU A 84 17.93 -8.10 -8.68
CA GLU A 84 18.12 -9.24 -9.58
C GLU A 84 18.03 -10.59 -8.85
N GLN A 85 18.20 -10.59 -7.53
CA GLN A 85 18.12 -11.76 -6.66
C GLN A 85 16.70 -11.99 -6.11
N GLY A 86 15.74 -11.12 -6.45
CA GLY A 86 14.35 -11.21 -5.99
C GLY A 86 14.09 -10.61 -4.61
N ASN A 87 15.07 -9.95 -3.98
CA ASN A 87 14.88 -9.30 -2.69
C ASN A 87 14.19 -7.94 -2.87
N ILE A 88 13.36 -7.58 -1.89
CA ILE A 88 12.61 -6.32 -1.92
C ILE A 88 13.39 -5.24 -1.16
N GLN A 89 13.85 -4.23 -1.88
CA GLN A 89 14.38 -2.99 -1.32
C GLN A 89 13.21 -2.05 -1.00
N PRO A 90 13.03 -1.60 0.25
CA PRO A 90 11.89 -0.77 0.63
C PRO A 90 12.01 0.65 0.07
N GLY A 91 10.89 1.20 -0.42
CA GLY A 91 10.78 2.59 -0.83
C GLY A 91 10.84 3.55 0.37
N SER A 92 11.24 4.80 0.11
CA SER A 92 11.42 5.82 1.15
C SER A 92 10.16 6.14 1.95
N TRP A 93 8.97 5.87 1.41
CA TRP A 93 7.72 6.06 2.15
C TRP A 93 7.62 5.13 3.37
N ARG A 94 8.24 3.95 3.34
CA ARG A 94 8.16 2.97 4.44
C ARG A 94 8.82 3.44 5.74
N SER A 95 9.76 4.38 5.66
CA SER A 95 10.36 5.00 6.85
C SER A 95 9.70 6.33 7.24
N GLN A 96 8.83 6.87 6.39
CA GLN A 96 8.19 8.17 6.60
C GLN A 96 6.82 8.06 7.28
N ILE A 97 6.18 6.90 7.21
CA ILE A 97 4.84 6.67 7.78
C ILE A 97 4.86 5.46 8.70
N HIS A 98 4.14 5.55 9.83
CA HIS A 98 3.95 4.43 10.75
C HIS A 98 2.52 3.86 10.70
N ALA A 99 1.57 4.59 10.10
CA ALA A 99 0.16 4.23 10.08
C ALA A 99 -0.18 3.04 9.17
N LEU A 100 0.55 2.87 8.05
CA LEU A 100 0.31 1.79 7.10
C LEU A 100 1.33 0.66 7.30
N GLN A 101 0.90 -0.41 7.96
CA GLN A 101 1.68 -1.65 8.07
C GLN A 101 1.41 -2.55 6.88
N SER A 102 2.44 -3.23 6.38
CA SER A 102 2.27 -4.23 5.32
C SER A 102 1.33 -5.33 5.79
N ILE A 103 0.41 -5.72 4.93
CA ILE A 103 -0.54 -6.78 5.23
C ILE A 103 0.22 -8.10 5.06
N GLY A 104 0.73 -8.62 6.17
CA GLY A 104 1.36 -9.94 6.21
C GLY A 104 0.43 -11.05 5.73
N ASN A 105 0.97 -12.25 5.56
CA ASN A 105 0.21 -13.41 5.12
C ASN A 105 -0.83 -13.77 6.21
N GLN A 106 -2.06 -13.27 6.08
CA GLN A 106 -3.14 -13.52 7.03
C GLN A 106 -3.60 -14.98 6.89
N GLY A 107 -2.95 -15.87 7.65
CA GLY A 107 -3.41 -17.24 7.84
C GLY A 107 -4.76 -17.25 8.53
N SER A 108 -5.67 -18.11 8.08
CA SER A 108 -6.97 -18.47 8.67
C SER A 108 -7.91 -17.30 9.06
N ASN A 109 -8.98 -17.12 8.29
CA ASN A 109 -10.32 -16.56 8.60
C ASN A 109 -10.54 -15.37 9.57
N HIS A 110 -9.52 -14.76 10.18
CA HIS A 110 -9.67 -13.63 11.12
C HIS A 110 -9.60 -12.26 10.44
N SER A 111 -9.57 -12.18 9.11
CA SER A 111 -9.51 -10.89 8.40
C SER A 111 -10.68 -9.97 8.73
N ALA A 112 -11.86 -10.53 9.05
CA ALA A 112 -13.03 -9.75 9.50
C ALA A 112 -12.88 -9.27 10.95
N GLU A 113 -12.31 -10.08 11.83
CA GLU A 113 -12.09 -9.76 13.25
C GLU A 113 -11.05 -8.65 13.40
N ILE A 114 -9.88 -8.80 12.76
CA ILE A 114 -8.78 -7.83 12.81
C ILE A 114 -9.21 -6.49 12.17
N ALA A 115 -10.02 -6.53 11.12
CA ALA A 115 -10.56 -5.33 10.49
C ALA A 115 -11.64 -4.64 11.36
N ARG A 116 -12.39 -5.40 12.16
CA ARG A 116 -13.35 -4.86 13.13
C ARG A 116 -12.64 -4.20 14.30
N GLU A 117 -11.66 -4.90 14.88
CA GLU A 117 -10.87 -4.41 16.02
C GLU A 117 -10.12 -3.11 15.70
N LYS A 118 -9.57 -2.98 14.48
CA LYS A 118 -8.91 -1.73 14.03
C LYS A 118 -9.86 -0.57 13.72
N ARG A 119 -11.17 -0.82 13.55
CA ARG A 119 -12.18 0.24 13.33
C ARG A 119 -12.79 0.76 14.65
N GLU A 120 -12.68 -0.02 15.72
CA GLU A 120 -13.27 0.27 17.03
C GLU A 120 -12.30 0.98 18.00
N VAL A 121 -11.11 1.40 17.52
CA VAL A 121 -10.11 2.19 18.27
C VAL A 121 -10.10 3.65 17.80
#